data_AF-A0A353B1J1-F1
#
_entry.id   AF-A0A353B1J1-F1
#
_cell.length_a   1.000
_cell.length_b   1.000
_cell.length_c   1.000
_cell.angle_alpha   90.00
_cell.angle_beta   90.00
_cell.angle_gamma   90.00
#
_symmetry.space_group_name_H-M   'P 1'
#
loop_
_entity.id
_entity.type
_entity.pdbx_description
1 polymer ?
#
loop_
_entity_poly.entity_id
_entity_poly.type
_entity_poly.pdbx_seq_one_letter_code
_entity_poly.pdbx_strand_id
1 'polypeptide(L)'
;MQAIDKEVAHIWMVRCFLKHCDEAEDDEELASVHRDLYDFMLALGPALDAGDSNAYLKQVKKKLSKLRRATELFVEIQPEVSGHMNFQMAARSLQQAVAEVHVLMDNG
;
A
#
# COMPACT_ATOMS: atom_id res chain seq x y z
N MET A 1 13.33 -9.70 1.70
CA MET A 1 13.14 -8.86 0.49
C MET A 1 12.09 -9.46 -0.43
N GLN A 2 12.35 -10.59 -1.11
CA GLN A 2 11.43 -11.14 -2.14
C GLN A 2 9.99 -11.41 -1.68
N ALA A 3 9.80 -11.95 -0.46
CA ALA A 3 8.45 -12.18 0.07
C ALA A 3 7.67 -10.86 0.24
N ILE A 4 8.30 -9.84 0.81
CA ILE A 4 7.71 -8.50 0.94
C ILE A 4 7.46 -7.88 -0.43
N ASP A 5 8.36 -8.07 -1.40
CA ASP A 5 8.21 -7.56 -2.76
C ASP A 5 6.98 -8.15 -3.49
N LYS A 6 6.61 -9.39 -3.18
CA LYS A 6 5.35 -9.98 -3.68
C LYS A 6 4.12 -9.27 -3.10
N GLU A 7 4.09 -9.01 -1.81
CA GLU A 7 3.00 -8.25 -1.16
C GLU A 7 2.91 -6.81 -1.69
N VAL A 8 4.07 -6.22 -1.95
CA VAL A 8 4.25 -4.92 -2.58
C VAL A 8 3.59 -4.84 -3.96
N ALA A 9 3.54 -5.95 -4.72
CA ALA A 9 2.80 -5.99 -5.98
C ALA A 9 1.28 -5.86 -5.77
N HIS A 10 0.72 -6.44 -4.71
CA HIS A 10 -0.69 -6.26 -4.36
C HIS A 10 -1.00 -4.80 -4.00
N ILE A 11 -0.11 -4.17 -3.22
CA ILE A 11 -0.22 -2.74 -2.87
C ILE A 11 -0.21 -1.88 -4.14
N TRP A 12 0.67 -2.19 -5.10
CA TRP A 12 0.73 -1.49 -6.38
C TRP A 12 -0.57 -1.62 -7.17
N MET A 13 -1.16 -2.81 -7.24
CA MET A 13 -2.43 -3.02 -7.93
C MET A 13 -3.57 -2.19 -7.32
N VAL A 14 -3.66 -2.14 -5.99
CA VAL A 14 -4.65 -1.31 -5.29
C VAL A 14 -4.40 0.18 -5.59
N ARG A 15 -3.16 0.63 -5.49
CA ARG A 15 -2.79 2.01 -5.83
C ARG A 15 -3.16 2.37 -7.27
N CYS A 16 -2.91 1.47 -8.22
CA CYS A 16 -3.25 1.68 -9.63
C CYS A 16 -4.76 1.77 -9.84
N PHE A 17 -5.55 0.96 -9.13
CA PHE A 17 -7.00 1.10 -9.13
C PHE A 17 -7.44 2.46 -8.59
N LEU A 18 -7.00 2.82 -7.37
CA LEU A 18 -7.41 4.05 -6.70
C LEU A 18 -6.98 5.32 -7.43
N LYS A 19 -5.83 5.32 -8.11
CA LYS A 19 -5.38 6.49 -8.88
C LYS A 19 -6.31 6.81 -10.07
N HIS A 20 -6.99 5.82 -10.62
CA HIS A 20 -7.74 5.96 -11.88
C HIS A 20 -9.25 5.74 -11.70
N CYS A 21 -9.74 5.67 -10.47
CA CYS A 21 -11.18 5.69 -10.21
C CYS A 21 -11.66 7.14 -10.16
N ASP A 22 -12.83 7.39 -10.71
CA ASP A 22 -13.43 8.74 -10.77
C ASP A 22 -13.61 9.31 -9.35
N GLU A 23 -13.89 8.45 -8.36
CA GLU A 23 -14.07 8.86 -6.96
C GLU A 23 -12.84 9.55 -6.36
N ALA A 24 -11.63 9.27 -6.85
CA ALA A 24 -10.41 9.90 -6.35
C ALA A 24 -10.17 11.32 -6.92
N GLU A 25 -10.93 11.73 -7.94
CA GLU A 25 -10.89 13.11 -8.45
C GLU A 25 -11.67 14.07 -7.52
N ASP A 26 -12.74 13.56 -6.90
CA ASP A 26 -13.66 14.32 -6.05
C ASP A 26 -13.39 14.14 -4.55
N ASP A 27 -12.73 13.05 -4.13
CA ASP A 27 -12.41 12.75 -2.74
C ASP A 27 -10.91 12.87 -2.44
N GLU A 28 -10.53 13.97 -1.77
CA GLU A 28 -9.14 14.27 -1.43
C GLU A 28 -8.55 13.32 -0.37
N GLU A 29 -9.37 12.70 0.48
CA GLU A 29 -8.91 11.69 1.44
C GLU A 29 -8.54 10.41 0.70
N LEU A 30 -9.37 9.95 -0.25
CA LEU A 30 -9.05 8.82 -1.12
C LEU A 30 -7.83 9.12 -1.99
N ALA A 31 -7.72 10.33 -2.52
CA ALA A 31 -6.56 10.76 -3.29
C ALA A 31 -5.27 10.67 -2.44
N SER A 32 -5.36 11.02 -1.16
CA SER A 32 -4.22 10.93 -0.22
C SER A 32 -3.74 9.48 -0.04
N VAL A 33 -4.65 8.50 -0.02
CA VAL A 33 -4.31 7.07 0.11
C VAL A 33 -3.42 6.64 -1.05
N HIS A 34 -3.83 6.84 -2.30
CA HIS A 34 -3.06 6.33 -3.44
C HIS A 34 -1.71 7.05 -3.60
N ARG A 35 -1.60 8.29 -3.11
CA ARG A 35 -0.32 9.03 -3.03
C ARG A 35 0.60 8.44 -1.98
N ASP A 36 0.08 8.12 -0.79
CA ASP A 36 0.85 7.48 0.27
C ASP A 36 1.32 6.07 -0.09
N LEU A 37 0.49 5.29 -0.79
CA LEU A 37 0.90 4.00 -1.35
C LEU A 37 2.03 4.19 -2.37
N TYR A 38 1.96 5.19 -3.24
CA TYR A 38 3.02 5.48 -4.19
C TYR A 38 4.33 5.90 -3.49
N ASP A 39 4.26 6.75 -2.47
CA ASP A 39 5.41 7.19 -1.68
C ASP A 39 6.14 6.04 -0.96
N PHE A 40 5.39 5.01 -0.55
CA PHE A 40 5.96 3.79 0.01
C PHE A 40 6.79 3.07 -1.06
N MET A 41 6.19 2.79 -2.22
CA MET A 41 6.80 2.08 -3.34
C MET A 41 8.05 2.80 -3.89
N LEU A 42 7.93 4.11 -4.08
CA LEU A 42 9.01 4.95 -4.58
C LEU A 42 10.24 4.91 -3.68
N ALA A 43 10.04 4.81 -2.36
CA ALA A 43 11.14 4.72 -1.40
C ALA A 43 11.88 3.37 -1.44
N LEU A 44 11.22 2.31 -1.94
CA LEU A 44 11.81 0.97 -2.05
C LEU A 44 12.59 0.77 -3.36
N GLY A 45 12.16 1.43 -4.44
CA GLY A 45 12.70 1.28 -5.80
C GLY A 45 14.23 1.30 -5.88
N PRO A 46 14.93 2.31 -5.36
CA PRO A 46 16.39 2.37 -5.47
C PRO A 46 17.12 1.18 -4.85
N ALA A 47 16.62 0.65 -3.72
CA ALA A 47 17.22 -0.52 -3.07
C ALA A 47 16.89 -1.82 -3.81
N LEU A 48 15.69 -1.92 -4.38
CA LEU A 48 15.26 -3.04 -5.19
C LEU A 48 16.10 -3.13 -6.48
N ASP A 49 16.26 -2.02 -7.19
CA ASP A 49 17.05 -1.93 -8.43
C ASP A 49 18.53 -2.30 -8.20
N ALA A 50 19.07 -1.95 -7.04
CA ALA A 50 20.44 -2.28 -6.64
C ALA A 50 20.59 -3.71 -6.09
N GLY A 51 19.49 -4.45 -5.88
CA GLY A 51 19.50 -5.75 -5.21
C GLY A 51 19.93 -5.70 -3.73
N ASP A 52 19.90 -4.52 -3.10
CA ASP A 52 20.33 -4.32 -1.72
C ASP A 52 19.19 -4.66 -0.75
N SER A 53 19.17 -5.91 -0.31
CA SER A 53 18.18 -6.42 0.63
C SER A 53 18.17 -5.67 1.97
N ASN A 54 19.32 -5.22 2.46
CA ASN A 54 19.41 -4.55 3.76
C ASN A 54 18.83 -3.14 3.69
N ALA A 55 19.19 -2.39 2.64
CA ALA A 55 18.61 -1.07 2.39
C ALA A 55 17.10 -1.18 2.15
N TYR A 56 16.65 -2.19 1.40
CA TYR A 56 15.24 -2.43 1.14
C TYR A 56 14.45 -2.64 2.43
N LEU A 57 14.86 -3.60 3.28
CA LEU A 57 14.19 -3.91 4.54
C LEU A 57 14.19 -2.71 5.51
N LYS A 58 15.29 -1.95 5.53
CA LYS A 58 15.36 -0.71 6.33
C LYS A 58 14.32 0.32 5.89
N GLN A 59 14.11 0.49 4.58
CA GLN A 59 13.09 1.41 4.06
C GLN A 59 11.67 0.90 4.36
N VAL A 60 11.42 -0.40 4.17
CA VAL A 60 10.13 -1.02 4.54
C VAL A 60 9.82 -0.74 6.01
N LYS A 61 10.75 -1.04 6.93
CA LYS A 61 10.58 -0.80 8.37
C LYS A 61 10.27 0.67 8.67
N LYS A 62 11.02 1.58 8.06
CA LYS A 62 10.88 3.03 8.29
C LYS A 62 9.51 3.54 7.85
N LYS A 63 8.96 2.99 6.76
CA LYS A 63 7.73 3.49 6.12
C LYS A 63 6.47 2.68 6.50
N LEU A 64 6.62 1.51 7.12
CA LEU A 64 5.52 0.60 7.45
C LEU A 64 4.41 1.27 8.27
N SER A 65 4.76 2.14 9.23
CA SER A 65 3.76 2.85 10.03
C SER A 65 2.90 3.82 9.21
N LYS A 66 3.44 4.41 8.13
CA LYS A 66 2.69 5.29 7.22
C LYS A 66 1.80 4.45 6.29
N LEU A 67 2.33 3.35 5.76
CA LEU A 67 1.57 2.39 4.94
C LEU A 67 0.35 1.83 5.69
N ARG A 68 0.54 1.49 6.98
CA ARG A 68 -0.56 1.06 7.85
C ARG A 68 -1.64 2.11 7.99
N ARG A 69 -1.28 3.36 8.27
CA ARG A 69 -2.25 4.46 8.40
C ARG A 69 -3.03 4.72 7.11
N ALA A 70 -2.36 4.70 5.95
CA ALA A 70 -3.05 4.85 4.66
C ALA A 70 -4.05 3.70 4.42
N THR A 71 -3.72 2.49 4.88
CA THR A 71 -4.61 1.33 4.79
C THR A 71 -5.80 1.45 5.73
N GLU A 72 -5.57 1.88 6.97
CA GLU A 72 -6.61 2.14 7.97
C GLU A 72 -7.58 3.22 7.47
N LEU A 73 -7.05 4.34 6.95
CA LEU A 73 -7.84 5.40 6.34
C LEU A 73 -8.69 4.87 5.17
N PHE A 74 -8.09 4.12 4.24
CA PHE A 74 -8.83 3.59 3.10
C PHE A 74 -10.00 2.70 3.52
N VAL A 75 -9.78 1.82 4.50
CA VAL A 75 -10.82 0.92 5.03
C VAL A 75 -11.95 1.70 5.70
N GLU A 76 -11.61 2.79 6.40
CA GLU A 76 -12.58 3.66 7.06
C GLU A 76 -13.46 4.40 6.05
N ILE A 77 -12.87 5.04 5.05
CA ILE A 77 -13.60 5.92 4.12
C ILE A 77 -14.26 5.18 2.95
N GLN A 78 -13.72 4.02 2.56
CA GLN A 78 -14.18 3.27 1.39
C GLN A 78 -15.71 3.03 1.34
N PRO A 79 -16.41 2.67 2.43
CA PRO A 79 -17.85 2.43 2.39
C PRO A 79 -18.68 3.68 2.05
N GLU A 80 -18.17 4.86 2.40
CA GLU A 80 -18.80 6.15 2.11
C GLU A 80 -18.51 6.59 0.68
N VAL A 81 -17.30 6.31 0.19
CA VAL A 81 -16.88 6.61 -1.19
C VAL A 81 -17.62 5.74 -2.21
N SER A 82 -17.66 4.42 -2.01
CA SER A 82 -18.27 3.51 -2.98
C SER A 82 -18.62 2.14 -2.39
N GLY A 83 -19.86 1.69 -2.66
CA GLY A 83 -20.34 0.35 -2.34
C GLY A 83 -19.91 -0.73 -3.35
N HIS A 84 -19.17 -0.37 -4.40
CA HIS A 84 -18.79 -1.31 -5.45
C HIS A 84 -17.84 -2.41 -4.94
N MET A 85 -18.00 -3.61 -5.50
CA MET A 85 -17.17 -4.77 -5.12
C MET A 85 -15.67 -4.53 -5.35
N ASN A 86 -15.29 -3.72 -6.34
CA ASN A 86 -13.89 -3.37 -6.58
C ASN A 86 -13.23 -2.67 -5.38
N PHE A 87 -13.93 -1.72 -4.76
CA PHE A 87 -13.43 -1.01 -3.59
C PHE A 87 -13.32 -1.92 -2.37
N GLN A 88 -14.33 -2.76 -2.14
CA GLN A 88 -14.32 -3.76 -1.06
C GLN A 88 -13.16 -4.76 -1.22
N MET A 89 -12.92 -5.24 -2.44
CA MET A 89 -11.83 -6.17 -2.72
C MET A 89 -10.46 -5.49 -2.66
N ALA A 90 -10.37 -4.22 -3.08
CA ALA A 90 -9.15 -3.42 -2.92
C ALA A 90 -8.81 -3.24 -1.44
N ALA A 91 -9.80 -2.93 -0.59
CA ALA A 91 -9.59 -2.75 0.85
C ALA A 91 -9.09 -4.05 1.50
N ARG A 92 -9.75 -5.19 1.19
CA ARG A 92 -9.33 -6.51 1.68
C ARG A 92 -7.92 -6.89 1.20
N SER A 93 -7.63 -6.65 -0.08
CA SER A 93 -6.30 -6.94 -0.64
C SER A 93 -5.21 -6.10 0.01
N LEU A 94 -5.47 -4.81 0.25
CA LEU A 94 -4.51 -3.92 0.89
C LEU A 94 -4.28 -4.30 2.35
N GLN A 95 -5.36 -4.57 3.11
CA GLN A 95 -5.26 -5.04 4.50
C GLN A 95 -4.43 -6.32 4.61
N GLN A 96 -4.71 -7.32 3.76
CA GLN A 96 -3.96 -8.58 3.77
C GLN A 96 -2.48 -8.37 3.46
N ALA A 97 -2.17 -7.62 2.40
CA ALA A 97 -0.78 -7.37 2.00
C ALA A 97 -0.01 -6.62 3.10
N VAL A 98 -0.61 -5.59 3.70
CA VAL A 98 0.03 -4.81 4.76
C VAL A 98 0.20 -5.62 6.05
N ALA A 99 -0.76 -6.47 6.39
CA ALA A 99 -0.63 -7.41 7.52
C ALA A 99 0.52 -8.39 7.29
N GLU A 100 0.63 -8.97 6.10
CA GLU A 100 1.69 -9.92 5.77
C GLU A 100 3.07 -9.24 5.76
N VAL A 101 3.18 -8.02 5.20
CA VAL A 101 4.42 -7.23 5.28
C VAL A 101 4.82 -7.01 6.74
N HIS A 102 3.87 -6.73 7.64
CA HIS A 102 4.16 -6.56 9.05
C HIS A 102 4.71 -7.84 9.69
N VAL A 103 4.07 -8.98 9.46
CA VAL A 103 4.50 -10.30 9.95
C VAL A 103 5.91 -10.64 9.45
N LEU A 104 6.18 -10.42 8.16
CA LEU A 104 7.49 -10.68 7.56
C LEU A 104 8.59 -9.76 8.09
N MET A 105 8.25 -8.55 8.54
CA MET A 105 9.18 -7.58 9.13
C MET A 105 9.46 -7.80 10.61
N ASP A 106 8.54 -8.43 11.34
CA ASP A 106 8.71 -8.75 12.76
C ASP A 106 9.44 -10.10 12.97
N ASN A 107 9.35 -11.01 11.99
CA ASN A 107 9.99 -12.33 12.00
C ASN A 107 11.37 -12.39 11.31
N GLY A 108 11.92 -11.25 10.88
CA GLY A 108 13.21 -11.15 10.16
C GLY A 108 14.18 -10.17 10.81
#